data_AF-A0A534JBM9-F1
#
_entry.id   AF-A0A534JBM9-F1
#
_cell.length_a   1.000
_cell.length_b   1.000
_cell.length_c   1.000
_cell.angle_alpha   90.00
_cell.angle_beta   90.00
_cell.angle_gamma   90.00
#
_symmetry.space_group_name_H-M   'P 1'
#
loop_
_entity.id
_entity.type
_entity.pdbx_description
1 polymer ?
#
loop_
_entity_poly.entity_id
_entity_poly.type
_entity_poly.pdbx_seq_one_letter_code
_entity_poly.pdbx_strand_id
1 'polypeptide(L)'
;VADLCSADLDVRYPPHISKEEALRLVESTTRVVGVPVDIRIKHEVPAAQVNQNSDHIRKMKEIAGPQVRAVSYGTEMAFYAQANPRCLVLGPGKPEMCHVPDECVDVTQVPKAAEIYARYAEALAPR
;
A
#
# COMPACT_ATOMS: atom_id res chain seq x y z
N VAL A 1 -40.16 2.70 10.69
CA VAL A 1 -39.40 2.80 9.42
C VAL A 1 -38.35 3.87 9.63
N ALA A 2 -37.12 3.68 9.13
CA ALA A 2 -36.07 4.70 9.25
C ALA A 2 -36.11 5.61 8.02
N ASP A 3 -35.98 6.92 8.24
CA ASP A 3 -36.01 7.93 7.17
C ASP A 3 -34.63 8.16 6.53
N LEU A 4 -33.58 7.54 7.08
CA LEU A 4 -32.19 7.68 6.67
C LEU A 4 -31.50 6.32 6.62
N CYS A 5 -30.60 6.17 5.65
CA CYS A 5 -29.68 5.05 5.52
C CYS A 5 -28.26 5.60 5.39
N SER A 6 -27.31 4.95 6.06
CA SER A 6 -25.88 5.28 5.95
C SER A 6 -25.09 4.02 5.65
N ALA A 7 -24.09 4.13 4.79
CA ALA A 7 -23.14 3.07 4.50
C ALA A 7 -21.72 3.64 4.46
N ASP A 8 -20.76 2.85 4.93
CA ASP A 8 -19.34 3.16 4.84
C ASP A 8 -18.72 2.42 3.65
N LEU A 9 -17.95 3.14 2.85
CA LEU A 9 -17.32 2.64 1.63
C LEU A 9 -15.80 2.72 1.78
N ASP A 10 -15.10 1.58 1.71
CA ASP A 10 -13.64 1.55 1.50
C ASP A 10 -13.37 1.63 -0.01
N VAL A 11 -12.80 2.76 -0.44
CA VAL A 11 -12.50 3.03 -1.85
C VAL A 11 -11.00 3.02 -2.04
N ARG A 12 -10.51 2.04 -2.80
CA ARG A 12 -9.10 1.89 -3.14
C ARG A 12 -8.88 2.13 -4.61
N TYR A 13 -7.86 2.93 -4.94
CA TYR A 13 -7.54 3.30 -6.31
C TYR A 13 -6.02 3.29 -6.52
N PRO A 14 -5.57 2.95 -7.75
CA PRO A 14 -4.14 2.90 -8.07
C PRO A 14 -3.50 4.30 -8.14
N PRO A 15 -2.17 4.40 -8.09
CA PRO A 15 -1.46 5.69 -8.04
C PRO A 15 -1.69 6.65 -9.22
N HIS A 16 -2.23 6.18 -10.35
CA HIS A 16 -2.55 7.03 -11.50
C HIS A 16 -3.95 7.63 -11.45
N ILE A 17 -4.75 7.29 -10.43
CA ILE A 17 -6.05 7.88 -10.15
C ILE A 17 -5.90 8.82 -8.96
N SER A 18 -6.39 10.04 -9.09
CA SER A 18 -6.47 11.00 -8.00
C SER A 18 -7.67 10.75 -7.09
N LYS A 19 -7.60 11.26 -5.86
CA LYS A 19 -8.73 11.29 -4.93
C LYS A 19 -9.97 11.92 -5.57
N GLU A 20 -9.79 13.02 -6.29
CA GLU A 20 -10.88 13.76 -6.92
C GLU A 20 -11.53 12.95 -8.03
N GLU A 21 -10.77 12.16 -8.79
CA GLU A 21 -11.32 11.23 -9.79
C GLU A 21 -12.08 10.09 -9.13
N ALA A 22 -11.55 9.51 -8.07
CA ALA A 22 -12.23 8.46 -7.31
C ALA A 22 -13.55 8.97 -6.70
N LEU A 23 -13.55 10.18 -6.12
CA LEU A 23 -14.74 10.80 -5.57
C LEU A 23 -15.79 11.08 -6.65
N ARG A 24 -15.38 11.61 -7.81
CA ARG A 24 -16.27 11.82 -8.96
C ARG A 24 -16.92 10.52 -9.43
N LEU A 25 -16.19 9.40 -9.39
CA LEU A 25 -16.75 8.10 -9.75
C LEU A 25 -17.86 7.68 -8.76
N VAL A 26 -17.62 7.84 -7.46
CA VAL A 26 -18.63 7.56 -6.42
C VAL A 26 -19.85 8.48 -6.57
N GLU A 27 -19.64 9.77 -6.77
CA GLU A 27 -20.71 10.76 -7.00
C GLU A 27 -21.55 10.44 -8.24
N SER A 28 -20.90 10.09 -9.35
CA SER A 28 -21.61 9.74 -10.59
C SER A 28 -22.48 8.48 -10.43
N THR A 29 -21.99 7.51 -9.67
CA THR A 29 -22.71 6.25 -9.42
C THR A 29 -23.93 6.46 -8.53
N THR A 30 -23.80 7.28 -7.49
CA THR A 30 -24.89 7.58 -6.55
C THR A 30 -26.01 8.41 -7.19
N ARG A 31 -25.68 9.31 -8.14
CA ARG A 31 -26.69 10.06 -8.91
C ARG A 31 -27.66 9.18 -9.69
N VAL A 32 -27.22 8.00 -10.14
CA VAL A 32 -28.09 7.04 -10.85
C VAL A 32 -29.24 6.53 -9.96
N VAL A 33 -29.06 6.53 -8.64
CA VAL A 33 -30.08 6.08 -7.68
C VAL A 33 -31.24 7.07 -7.55
N GLY A 34 -31.05 8.33 -7.96
CA GLY A 34 -32.12 9.33 -7.98
C GLY A 34 -32.59 9.82 -6.60
N VAL A 35 -31.81 9.56 -5.54
CA VAL A 35 -32.07 10.03 -4.17
C VAL A 35 -30.99 11.01 -3.71
N PRO A 36 -31.30 11.97 -2.81
CA PRO A 36 -30.27 12.81 -2.20
C PRO A 36 -29.25 11.96 -1.41
N VAL A 37 -27.96 12.19 -1.66
CA VAL A 37 -26.86 11.51 -0.96
C VAL A 37 -25.88 12.56 -0.44
N ASP A 38 -25.51 12.45 0.84
CA ASP A 38 -24.42 13.20 1.46
C ASP A 38 -23.18 12.31 1.54
N ILE A 39 -22.07 12.74 0.93
CA ILE A 39 -20.81 12.00 0.91
C ILE A 39 -19.81 12.70 1.83
N ARG A 40 -19.31 11.96 2.82
CA ARG A 40 -18.29 12.46 3.75
C ARG A 40 -17.05 11.58 3.70
N ILE A 41 -15.91 12.22 3.47
CA ILE A 41 -14.61 11.54 3.54
C ILE A 41 -14.22 11.42 5.01
N LYS A 42 -14.28 10.19 5.55
CA LYS A 42 -13.90 9.90 6.94
C LYS A 42 -12.40 9.73 7.12
N HIS A 43 -11.73 9.16 6.12
CA HIS A 43 -10.32 8.82 6.17
C HIS A 43 -9.74 8.84 4.76
N GLU A 44 -8.47 9.23 4.65
CA GLU A 44 -7.75 9.28 3.40
C GLU A 44 -6.32 8.77 3.60
N VAL A 45 -5.89 7.89 2.70
CA VAL A 45 -4.53 7.40 2.59
C VAL A 45 -4.07 7.62 1.15
N PRO A 46 -2.97 8.36 0.90
CA PRO A 46 -2.49 8.58 -0.45
C PRO A 46 -1.95 7.29 -1.06
N ALA A 47 -2.02 7.18 -2.39
CA ALA A 47 -1.40 6.08 -3.10
C ALA A 47 0.14 6.19 -3.03
N ALA A 48 0.81 5.06 -2.85
CA ALA A 48 2.27 4.98 -2.81
C ALA A 48 2.81 4.21 -4.01
N GLN A 49 3.93 4.67 -4.57
CA GLN A 49 4.65 3.96 -5.63
C GLN A 49 6.15 4.20 -5.54
N VAL A 50 6.93 3.24 -6.02
CA VAL A 50 8.39 3.35 -6.15
C VAL A 50 8.79 3.53 -7.60
N ASN A 51 9.82 4.33 -7.87
CA ASN A 51 10.49 4.28 -9.15
C ASN A 51 11.37 3.02 -9.21
N GLN A 52 10.96 2.05 -10.04
CA GLN A 52 11.65 0.75 -10.18
C GLN A 52 13.09 0.85 -10.70
N ASN A 53 13.46 2.00 -11.26
CA ASN A 53 14.79 2.30 -11.79
C ASN A 53 15.62 3.17 -10.85
N SER A 54 15.13 3.49 -9.66
CA SER A 54 15.93 4.20 -8.67
C SER A 54 17.01 3.29 -8.07
N ASP A 55 18.13 3.87 -7.64
CA ASP A 55 19.29 3.10 -7.19
C ASP A 55 18.99 2.25 -5.95
N HIS A 56 18.17 2.77 -5.03
CA HIS A 56 17.78 2.04 -3.83
C HIS A 56 16.90 0.82 -4.17
N ILE A 57 16.05 0.87 -5.20
CA ILE A 57 15.30 -0.30 -5.67
C ILE A 57 16.20 -1.27 -6.43
N ARG A 58 17.12 -0.78 -7.29
CA ARG A 58 18.07 -1.65 -8.01
C ARG A 58 18.91 -2.50 -7.05
N LYS A 59 19.46 -1.88 -6.00
CA LYS A 59 20.21 -2.60 -4.96
C LYS A 59 19.38 -3.64 -4.23
N MET A 60 18.12 -3.33 -3.92
CA MET A 60 17.24 -4.32 -3.30
C MET A 60 16.97 -5.50 -4.25
N LYS A 61 16.79 -5.24 -5.55
CA LYS A 61 16.61 -6.29 -6.56
C LYS A 61 17.81 -7.23 -6.66
N GLU A 62 19.02 -6.70 -6.54
CA GLU A 62 20.25 -7.50 -6.52
C GLU A 62 20.35 -8.40 -5.27
N ILE A 63 19.83 -7.93 -4.12
CA ILE A 63 19.93 -8.64 -2.84
C ILE A 63 18.80 -9.67 -2.66
N ALA A 64 17.55 -9.26 -2.90
CA ALA A 64 16.36 -10.04 -2.59
C ALA A 64 15.69 -10.66 -3.84
N GLY A 65 16.14 -10.31 -5.04
CA GLY A 65 15.60 -10.79 -6.32
C GLY A 65 14.83 -9.71 -7.09
N PRO A 66 14.61 -9.89 -8.40
CA PRO A 66 14.21 -8.81 -9.31
C PRO A 66 12.75 -8.36 -9.19
N GLN A 67 11.92 -9.11 -8.46
CA GLN A 67 10.48 -8.92 -8.46
C GLN A 67 10.07 -7.68 -7.67
N VAL A 68 9.29 -6.80 -8.31
CA VAL A 68 8.57 -5.70 -7.66
C VAL A 68 7.10 -5.89 -7.97
N ARG A 69 6.25 -5.82 -6.94
CA ARG A 69 4.82 -6.09 -7.06
C ARG A 69 4.02 -4.88 -6.62
N ALA A 70 2.91 -4.62 -7.31
CA ALA A 70 1.87 -3.74 -6.82
C ALA A 70 0.92 -4.55 -5.94
N VAL A 71 0.38 -3.91 -4.90
CA VAL A 71 -0.59 -4.49 -3.97
C VAL A 71 -1.78 -3.57 -3.84
N SER A 72 -2.96 -4.12 -3.57
CA SER A 72 -4.21 -3.39 -3.41
C SER A 72 -4.46 -2.93 -1.96
N TYR A 73 -3.49 -3.13 -1.07
CA TYR A 73 -3.57 -2.71 0.32
C TYR A 73 -2.63 -1.56 0.64
N GLY A 74 -3.07 -0.73 1.58
CA GLY A 74 -2.26 0.37 2.11
C GLY A 74 -1.20 -0.15 3.09
N THR A 75 -0.07 0.54 3.11
CA THR A 75 0.96 0.41 4.15
C THR A 75 1.38 1.82 4.58
N GLU A 76 2.17 1.92 5.63
CA GLU A 76 2.72 3.18 6.14
C GLU A 76 3.62 3.88 5.12
N MET A 77 4.04 3.18 4.05
CA MET A 77 4.75 3.77 2.92
C MET A 77 3.99 4.97 2.32
N ALA A 78 2.65 4.95 2.34
CA ALA A 78 1.81 6.07 1.91
C ALA A 78 2.18 7.41 2.59
N PHE A 79 2.63 7.34 3.85
CA PHE A 79 3.03 8.51 4.61
C PHE A 79 4.54 8.69 4.61
N TYR A 80 5.32 7.62 4.80
CA TYR A 80 6.78 7.72 4.88
C TYR A 80 7.45 8.11 3.58
N ALA A 81 6.89 7.74 2.42
CA ALA A 81 7.46 8.12 1.12
C ALA A 81 7.49 9.64 0.88
N GLN A 82 6.66 10.40 1.60
CA GLN A 82 6.65 11.87 1.53
C GLN A 82 7.89 12.49 2.19
N ALA A 83 8.43 11.83 3.22
CA ALA A 83 9.61 12.27 3.95
C ALA A 83 10.90 11.60 3.44
N ASN A 84 10.80 10.36 2.94
CA ASN A 84 11.93 9.60 2.42
C ASN A 84 11.61 9.00 1.05
N PRO A 85 12.16 9.56 -0.05
CA PRO A 85 11.91 9.05 -1.41
C PRO A 85 12.56 7.68 -1.68
N ARG A 86 13.25 7.10 -0.71
CA ARG A 86 13.88 5.77 -0.78
C ARG A 86 13.07 4.67 -0.06
N CYS A 87 11.80 4.92 0.25
CA CYS A 87 10.93 3.93 0.89
C CYS A 87 10.58 2.77 -0.06
N LEU A 88 10.53 1.56 0.51
CA LEU A 88 10.00 0.34 -0.11
C LEU A 88 9.36 -0.53 0.99
N VAL A 89 8.56 -1.51 0.60
CA VAL A 89 7.97 -2.50 1.52
C VAL A 89 8.57 -3.87 1.22
N LEU A 90 9.12 -4.53 2.24
CA LEU A 90 9.64 -5.89 2.16
C LEU A 90 9.54 -6.55 3.54
N GLY A 91 9.18 -7.84 3.57
CA GLY A 91 9.02 -8.60 4.80
C GLY A 91 9.07 -10.11 4.56
N PRO A 92 9.33 -10.91 5.60
CA PRO A 92 9.16 -12.36 5.56
C PRO A 92 7.66 -12.72 5.55
N GLY A 93 7.36 -13.98 5.27
CA GLY A 93 6.00 -14.50 5.27
C GLY A 93 5.34 -14.50 3.89
N LYS A 94 4.08 -14.92 3.91
CA LYS A 94 3.22 -15.03 2.73
C LYS A 94 2.05 -14.06 2.90
N PRO A 95 1.72 -13.21 1.92
CA PRO A 95 0.59 -12.29 2.03
C PRO A 95 -0.73 -12.97 2.37
N GLU A 96 -0.92 -14.22 1.94
CA GLU A 96 -2.14 -14.99 2.16
C GLU A 96 -2.30 -15.44 3.64
N MET A 97 -1.22 -15.36 4.44
CA MET A 97 -1.25 -15.68 5.86
C MET A 97 -1.55 -14.46 6.75
N CYS A 98 -1.67 -13.26 6.17
CA CYS A 98 -2.02 -12.06 6.93
C CYS A 98 -3.52 -12.05 7.26
N HIS A 99 -3.87 -11.65 8.48
CA HIS A 99 -5.25 -11.44 8.95
C HIS A 99 -6.14 -12.70 8.92
N VAL A 100 -5.55 -13.89 9.06
CA VAL A 100 -6.27 -15.16 9.21
C VAL A 100 -6.09 -15.70 10.63
N PRO A 101 -7.01 -16.54 11.15
CA PRO A 101 -6.94 -17.01 12.55
C PRO A 101 -5.62 -17.70 12.93
N ASP A 102 -4.99 -18.40 11.98
CA ASP A 102 -3.72 -19.11 12.11
C ASP A 102 -2.56 -18.36 11.43
N GLU A 103 -2.61 -17.02 11.44
CA GLU A 103 -1.54 -16.15 10.95
C GLU A 103 -0.18 -16.59 11.49
N CYS A 104 0.73 -16.93 10.58
CA CYS A 104 2.06 -17.39 10.92
C CYS A 104 3.07 -17.07 9.81
N VAL A 105 4.34 -17.14 10.20
CA VAL A 105 5.49 -17.03 9.32
C VAL A 105 6.40 -18.23 9.57
N ASP A 106 7.02 -18.76 8.52
CA ASP A 106 8.09 -19.75 8.68
C ASP A 106 9.25 -19.10 9.44
N VAL A 107 9.60 -19.65 10.60
CA VAL A 107 10.63 -19.10 11.49
C VAL A 107 11.98 -18.93 10.78
N THR A 108 12.28 -19.75 9.77
CA THR A 108 13.51 -19.65 8.98
C THR A 108 13.56 -18.42 8.08
N GLN A 109 12.41 -17.83 7.75
CA GLN A 109 12.33 -16.62 6.94
C GLN A 109 12.69 -15.36 7.73
N VAL A 110 12.53 -15.37 9.05
CA VAL A 110 12.86 -14.24 9.92
C VAL A 110 14.36 -13.88 9.89
N PRO A 111 15.30 -14.80 10.18
CA PRO A 111 16.73 -14.49 10.08
C PRO A 111 17.16 -14.17 8.64
N LYS A 112 16.53 -14.80 7.64
CA LYS A 112 16.79 -14.48 6.22
C LYS A 112 16.40 -13.04 5.87
N ALA A 113 15.26 -12.56 6.37
CA ALA A 113 14.86 -11.17 6.18
C ALA A 113 15.83 -10.21 6.87
N ALA A 114 16.29 -10.53 8.09
CA ALA A 114 17.29 -9.74 8.80
C ALA A 114 18.62 -9.63 8.02
N GLU A 115 19.08 -10.73 7.41
CA GLU A 115 20.27 -10.73 6.55
C GLU A 115 20.10 -9.82 5.32
N ILE A 116 18.93 -9.89 4.67
CA ILE A 116 18.58 -9.00 3.54
C ILE A 116 18.65 -7.53 3.97
N TYR A 117 18.07 -7.19 5.13
CA TYR A 117 18.09 -5.81 5.64
C TYR A 117 19.49 -5.32 5.95
N ALA A 118 20.33 -6.15 6.59
CA ALA A 118 21.71 -5.81 6.90
C ALA A 118 22.51 -5.53 5.62
N ARG A 119 22.45 -6.44 4.64
CA ARG A 119 23.12 -6.28 3.34
C ARG A 119 22.63 -5.03 2.60
N TYR A 120 21.34 -4.72 2.70
CA TYR A 120 20.77 -3.53 2.06
C TYR A 120 21.26 -2.24 2.70
N ALA A 121 21.31 -2.19 4.03
CA ALA A 121 21.84 -1.05 4.77
C ALA A 121 23.32 -0.80 4.44
N GLU A 122 24.15 -1.85 4.42
CA GLU A 122 25.56 -1.77 4.01
C GLU A 122 25.69 -1.29 2.56
N ALA A 123 24.87 -1.81 1.66
CA ALA A 123 24.90 -1.39 0.27
C ALA A 123 24.51 0.10 0.09
N LEU A 124 23.69 0.67 0.98
CA LEU A 124 23.28 2.07 0.92
C LEU A 124 24.11 3.01 1.79
N ALA A 125 25.04 2.49 2.59
CA ALA A 125 25.89 3.31 3.44
C ALA A 125 26.67 4.34 2.59
N PRO A 126 26.78 5.59 3.04
CA PRO A 126 27.70 6.56 2.45
C PRO A 126 29.12 5.97 2.47
N ARG A 127 29.85 6.15 1.37
CA ARG A 127 31.29 5.82 1.34
C ARG A 127 32.10 6.91 2.01
#